data_AF-A0A087SUW9-F1
#
_entry.id   AF-A0A087SUW9-F1
#
_cell.length_a   1.000
_cell.length_b   1.000
_cell.length_c   1.000
_cell.angle_alpha   90.00
_cell.angle_beta   90.00
_cell.angle_gamma   90.00
#
_symmetry.space_group_name_H-M   'P 1'
#
loop_
_entity.id
_entity.type
_entity.pdbx_description
1 polymer ?
#
loop_
_entity_poly.entity_id
_entity_poly.type
_entity_poly.pdbx_seq_one_letter_code
_entity_poly.pdbx_strand_id
1 'polypeptide(L)'
;MSWLFGIKRDPMPDLSSTGIGSDMSGKGSGEGQGSGSSGSGSGSGSGSNDDRKSMEAYRFDSSALERAAKAARELELSPNAKQYLELAKMQEINMQLEKQTKIKEYEAHIENAKSEQIRVQQEERRKTIAEETKHNQMRAQYQDQLARKRYEDQLIQQQKANEENLRKQEESLAKQEAMRRATLEREMEIRNQTDMKRIEAEMRAKAKVDRENQDLYLEQIRLKAAEKRTTVLESIKTAGSILGAGFNAFISDWGKVTASVAGVTMLALGYYSVKQGTGVAARYIEARLGKPSLVKETSRLTLAEAFKHPIKTQKRLMSKPRDVLQGVILSPTLEERLSKITIATRNTRKNKGMYRNMLLYGPPGTGKTLFVKRLAQHCGMNYAILSGGDVVAMGREGVNAINKVFDWANSSRRGLLLFMDEAEAFLRKR
;
A
#
# COMPACT_ATOMS: atom_id res chain seq x y z
N MET A 1 -6.57 10.34 -34.62
CA MET A 1 -7.96 10.85 -34.66
C MET A 1 -8.14 11.83 -33.52
N SER A 2 -8.86 12.90 -33.79
CA SER A 2 -8.76 14.20 -33.15
C SER A 2 -9.87 14.44 -32.10
N TRP A 3 -9.73 15.55 -31.35
CA TRP A 3 -10.73 16.31 -30.56
C TRP A 3 -10.86 15.95 -29.07
N LEU A 4 -11.25 16.84 -28.15
CA LEU A 4 -11.23 18.30 -27.93
C LEU A 4 -11.85 18.47 -26.51
N PHE A 5 -11.47 19.49 -25.76
CA PHE A 5 -11.97 19.76 -24.40
C PHE A 5 -13.50 19.94 -24.31
N GLY A 6 -14.09 19.53 -23.19
CA GLY A 6 -15.45 19.87 -22.79
C GLY A 6 -15.69 19.65 -21.30
N ILE A 7 -15.56 20.72 -20.51
CA ILE A 7 -16.00 20.79 -19.12
C ILE A 7 -17.51 20.56 -19.08
N LYS A 8 -17.97 19.54 -18.35
CA LYS A 8 -19.38 19.40 -17.94
C LYS A 8 -19.45 19.39 -16.42
N ARG A 9 -20.31 20.27 -15.90
CA ARG A 9 -20.81 20.30 -14.52
C ARG A 9 -21.63 19.04 -14.29
N ASP A 10 -21.38 18.33 -13.19
CA ASP A 10 -22.25 17.25 -12.76
C ASP A 10 -23.64 17.79 -12.37
N PRO A 11 -24.71 17.08 -12.72
CA PRO A 11 -26.08 17.45 -12.39
C PRO A 11 -26.41 17.09 -10.93
N MET A 12 -27.30 17.89 -10.31
CA MET A 12 -27.97 17.51 -9.06
C MET A 12 -28.71 16.17 -9.24
N PRO A 13 -28.77 15.31 -8.20
CA PRO A 13 -29.63 14.15 -8.23
C PRO A 13 -31.10 14.56 -8.08
N ASP A 14 -31.87 14.18 -9.09
CA ASP A 14 -33.33 14.20 -9.15
C ASP A 14 -33.89 13.14 -8.19
N LEU A 15 -34.68 13.56 -7.21
CA LEU A 15 -35.42 12.71 -6.29
C LEU A 15 -36.82 12.50 -6.85
N SER A 16 -36.98 11.55 -7.76
CA SER A 16 -38.31 11.04 -8.09
C SER A 16 -38.29 9.55 -8.42
N SER A 17 -38.46 8.73 -7.39
CA SER A 17 -39.25 7.51 -7.53
C SER A 17 -39.78 7.05 -6.17
N THR A 18 -41.12 6.97 -6.09
CA THR A 18 -41.95 6.25 -5.10
C THR A 18 -41.95 6.80 -3.66
N GLY A 19 -43.05 7.32 -3.09
CA GLY A 19 -44.44 7.47 -3.53
C GLY A 19 -45.34 7.82 -2.33
N ILE A 20 -46.50 8.41 -2.64
CA ILE A 20 -47.73 8.56 -1.80
C ILE A 20 -47.61 9.59 -0.65
N GLY A 21 -48.41 10.65 -0.56
CA GLY A 21 -49.53 11.15 -1.36
C GLY A 21 -49.84 12.59 -0.93
N SER A 22 -50.26 13.40 -1.89
CA SER A 22 -50.70 14.79 -1.68
C SER A 22 -52.22 14.84 -1.79
N ASP A 23 -52.86 15.54 -0.86
CA ASP A 23 -54.01 16.35 -1.21
C ASP A 23 -53.83 17.73 -0.60
N MET A 24 -53.61 18.70 -1.48
CA MET A 24 -53.74 20.11 -1.21
C MET A 24 -54.39 20.77 -2.41
N SER A 25 -55.07 21.87 -2.08
CA SER A 25 -55.47 22.98 -2.94
C SER A 25 -56.80 22.83 -3.68
N GLY A 26 -57.68 23.77 -3.36
CA GLY A 26 -58.91 24.02 -4.09
C GLY A 26 -58.73 24.94 -5.28
N LYS A 27 -59.86 25.33 -5.88
CA LYS A 27 -59.99 26.50 -6.74
C LYS A 27 -61.46 26.94 -6.86
N GLY A 28 -61.69 28.21 -6.54
CA GLY A 28 -62.44 29.22 -7.31
C GLY A 28 -63.85 28.96 -7.85
N SER A 29 -64.74 29.90 -7.49
CA SER A 29 -65.81 30.56 -8.26
C SER A 29 -67.07 29.78 -8.67
N GLY A 30 -68.24 30.37 -8.34
CA GLY A 30 -69.53 30.06 -8.98
C GLY A 30 -70.74 30.29 -8.07
N GLU A 31 -71.40 31.43 -8.30
CA GLU A 31 -72.76 31.89 -7.93
C GLU A 31 -73.77 30.93 -7.28
N GLY A 32 -74.54 31.50 -6.34
CA GLY A 32 -76.00 31.57 -6.50
C GLY A 32 -76.89 30.81 -5.51
N GLN A 33 -77.67 31.60 -4.74
CA GLN A 33 -78.94 31.26 -4.04
C GLN A 33 -78.78 30.34 -2.81
N GLY A 34 -79.42 30.58 -1.66
CA GLY A 34 -80.50 31.46 -1.28
C GLY A 34 -81.23 30.79 -0.11
N SER A 35 -81.68 31.59 0.87
CA SER A 35 -82.51 31.21 2.05
C SER A 35 -81.83 30.26 3.06
N GLY A 36 -81.98 30.40 4.38
CA GLY A 36 -82.77 31.30 5.21
C GLY A 36 -82.76 30.74 6.64
N SER A 37 -83.14 31.58 7.60
CA SER A 37 -83.58 31.23 8.96
C SER A 37 -82.49 30.77 9.94
N SER A 38 -82.06 31.62 10.87
CA SER A 38 -82.67 31.87 12.20
C SER A 38 -82.11 30.93 13.28
N GLY A 39 -81.55 31.52 14.34
CA GLY A 39 -81.10 30.76 15.49
C GLY A 39 -80.43 31.65 16.52
N SER A 40 -81.24 32.50 17.14
CA SER A 40 -80.95 33.22 18.37
C SER A 40 -80.26 32.35 19.44
N GLY A 41 -79.25 32.92 20.09
CA GLY A 41 -78.63 32.37 21.28
C GLY A 41 -78.05 33.50 22.11
N SER A 42 -78.93 34.22 22.80
CA SER A 42 -78.64 35.24 23.79
C SER A 42 -77.72 34.72 24.90
N GLY A 43 -76.58 35.40 25.08
CA GLY A 43 -75.73 35.28 26.26
C GLY A 43 -75.45 36.69 26.78
N SER A 44 -76.33 37.14 27.66
CA SER A 44 -76.30 38.41 28.37
C SER A 44 -75.00 38.63 29.16
N GLY A 45 -74.60 39.89 29.24
CA GLY A 45 -74.11 40.43 30.51
C GLY A 45 -72.64 40.79 30.54
N SER A 46 -72.44 42.11 30.50
CA SER A 46 -71.31 42.87 31.04
C SER A 46 -70.38 43.38 29.96
N GLY A 47 -70.84 44.41 29.25
CA GLY A 47 -69.94 45.43 28.71
C GLY A 47 -69.17 45.96 29.91
N SER A 48 -67.96 45.43 30.08
CA SER A 48 -67.08 45.74 31.19
C SER A 48 -66.84 47.24 31.21
N ASN A 49 -66.73 47.75 32.43
CA ASN A 49 -66.47 49.15 32.74
C ASN A 49 -65.31 49.77 31.95
N ASP A 50 -64.46 48.97 31.28
CA ASP A 50 -63.29 49.42 30.53
C ASP A 50 -63.62 50.06 29.18
N ASP A 51 -64.68 49.62 28.48
CA ASP A 51 -65.12 50.30 27.25
C ASP A 51 -65.87 51.61 27.56
N ARG A 52 -66.60 51.65 28.68
CA ARG A 52 -67.18 52.90 29.21
C ARG A 52 -66.10 53.84 29.76
N LYS A 53 -65.07 53.33 30.45
CA LYS A 53 -63.94 54.12 30.96
C LYS A 53 -63.02 54.63 29.85
N SER A 54 -62.75 53.82 28.83
CA SER A 54 -61.95 54.25 27.68
C SER A 54 -62.70 55.32 26.87
N MET A 55 -64.02 55.23 26.77
CA MET A 55 -64.85 56.28 26.17
C MET A 55 -65.03 57.51 27.08
N GLU A 56 -64.99 57.36 28.41
CA GLU A 56 -64.93 58.47 29.38
C GLU A 56 -63.58 59.19 29.40
N ALA A 57 -62.46 58.50 29.14
CA ALA A 57 -61.12 59.09 29.08
C ALA A 57 -60.95 60.09 27.91
N TYR A 58 -61.81 60.00 26.89
CA TYR A 58 -61.89 60.94 25.75
C TYR A 58 -63.07 61.92 25.85
N ARG A 59 -63.76 62.02 26.99
CA ARG A 59 -64.76 63.07 27.22
C ARG A 59 -64.06 64.39 27.54
N PHE A 60 -64.23 65.36 26.65
CA PHE A 60 -63.68 66.70 26.77
C PHE A 60 -64.33 67.43 27.97
N ASP A 61 -63.63 67.51 29.10
CA ASP A 61 -64.14 68.16 30.33
C ASP A 61 -64.07 69.69 30.19
N SER A 62 -65.15 70.29 29.69
CA SER A 62 -65.28 71.74 29.50
C SER A 62 -65.19 72.52 30.83
N SER A 63 -65.57 71.89 31.95
CA SER A 63 -65.51 72.52 33.28
C SER A 63 -64.09 72.60 33.83
N ALA A 64 -63.24 71.64 33.48
CA ALA A 64 -61.81 71.66 33.84
C ALA A 64 -61.06 72.71 33.02
N LEU A 65 -61.40 72.86 31.74
CA LEU A 65 -60.89 73.92 30.87
C LEU A 65 -61.30 75.31 31.35
N GLU A 66 -62.55 75.50 31.78
CA GLU A 66 -63.01 76.78 32.33
C GLU A 66 -62.31 77.12 33.65
N ARG A 67 -62.12 76.13 34.53
CA ARG A 67 -61.34 76.27 35.77
C ARG A 67 -59.86 76.58 35.50
N ALA A 68 -59.24 75.89 34.53
CA ALA A 68 -57.87 76.14 34.11
C ALA A 68 -57.71 77.53 33.47
N ALA A 69 -58.69 77.97 32.67
CA ALA A 69 -58.69 79.29 32.03
C ALA A 69 -58.92 80.43 33.04
N LYS A 70 -59.74 80.21 34.07
CA LYS A 70 -59.89 81.15 35.20
C LYS A 70 -58.62 81.22 36.04
N ALA A 71 -58.03 80.07 36.37
CA ALA A 71 -56.76 79.99 37.11
C ALA A 71 -55.59 80.63 36.33
N ALA A 72 -55.55 80.45 35.00
CA ALA A 72 -54.56 81.09 34.14
C ALA A 72 -54.69 82.63 34.15
N ARG A 73 -55.91 83.17 34.09
CA ARG A 73 -56.16 84.62 34.19
C ARG A 73 -55.79 85.19 35.56
N GLU A 74 -56.09 84.49 36.65
CA GLU A 74 -55.70 84.89 38.00
C GLU A 74 -54.17 84.84 38.20
N LEU A 75 -53.48 83.89 37.56
CA LEU A 75 -52.02 83.80 37.57
C LEU A 75 -51.35 84.93 36.78
N GLU A 76 -51.91 85.36 35.64
CA GLU A 76 -51.37 86.47 34.82
C GLU A 76 -51.41 87.84 35.52
N LEU A 77 -52.38 88.06 36.42
CA LEU A 77 -52.49 89.28 37.23
C LEU A 77 -51.45 89.35 38.37
N SER A 78 -50.80 88.22 38.70
CA SER A 78 -49.82 88.16 39.79
C SER A 78 -48.45 88.72 39.35
N PRO A 79 -47.70 89.40 40.24
CA PRO A 79 -46.39 89.97 39.89
C PRO A 79 -45.36 88.94 39.40
N ASN A 80 -45.53 87.66 39.77
CA ASN A 80 -44.58 86.57 39.50
C ASN A 80 -45.05 85.61 38.39
N ALA A 81 -46.09 85.97 37.61
CA ALA A 81 -46.67 85.12 36.56
C ALA A 81 -45.63 84.50 35.60
N LYS A 82 -44.60 85.28 35.25
CA LYS A 82 -43.51 84.84 34.35
C LYS A 82 -42.70 83.68 34.93
N GLN A 83 -42.40 83.71 36.24
CA GLN A 83 -41.63 82.65 36.91
C GLN A 83 -42.43 81.35 37.03
N TYR A 84 -43.74 81.45 37.31
CA TYR A 84 -44.63 80.29 37.35
C TYR A 84 -44.78 79.63 35.97
N LEU A 85 -44.92 80.44 34.91
CA LEU A 85 -44.96 79.93 33.53
C LEU A 85 -43.67 79.19 33.17
N GLU A 86 -42.51 79.75 33.54
CA GLU A 86 -41.22 79.14 33.28
C GLU A 86 -41.03 77.82 34.06
N LEU A 87 -41.47 77.77 35.31
CA LEU A 87 -41.46 76.56 36.14
C LEU A 87 -42.41 75.48 35.61
N ALA A 88 -43.62 75.86 35.19
CA ALA A 88 -44.58 74.95 34.57
C ALA A 88 -44.05 74.39 33.23
N LYS A 89 -43.41 75.25 32.42
CA LYS A 89 -42.74 74.84 31.18
C LYS A 89 -41.61 73.84 31.46
N MET A 90 -40.78 74.09 32.48
CA MET A 90 -39.73 73.16 32.91
C MET A 90 -40.30 71.82 33.39
N GLN A 91 -41.38 71.82 34.17
CA GLN A 91 -42.04 70.59 34.62
C GLN A 91 -42.64 69.79 33.45
N GLU A 92 -43.26 70.47 32.48
CA GLU A 92 -43.81 69.81 31.29
C GLU A 92 -42.69 69.19 30.43
N ILE A 93 -41.58 69.91 30.24
CA ILE A 93 -40.40 69.39 29.55
C ILE A 93 -39.84 68.16 30.29
N ASN A 94 -39.72 68.20 31.62
CA ASN A 94 -39.27 67.06 32.41
C ASN A 94 -40.23 65.87 32.29
N MET A 95 -41.54 66.10 32.33
CA MET A 95 -42.54 65.04 32.15
C MET A 95 -42.49 64.44 30.74
N GLN A 96 -42.26 65.27 29.70
CA GLN A 96 -42.05 64.78 28.34
C GLN A 96 -40.77 63.96 28.23
N LEU A 97 -39.69 64.41 28.88
CA LEU A 97 -38.41 63.69 28.94
C LEU A 97 -38.58 62.32 29.63
N GLU A 98 -39.25 62.27 30.78
CA GLU A 98 -39.54 61.00 31.49
C GLU A 98 -40.41 60.04 30.69
N LYS A 99 -41.39 60.56 29.93
CA LYS A 99 -42.18 59.72 29.01
C LYS A 99 -41.29 59.15 27.91
N GLN A 100 -40.40 59.97 27.34
CA GLN A 100 -39.45 59.51 26.34
C GLN A 100 -38.45 58.48 26.89
N THR A 101 -37.96 58.65 28.13
CA THR A 101 -37.06 57.66 28.75
C THR A 101 -37.78 56.33 28.97
N LYS A 102 -39.03 56.34 29.48
CA LYS A 102 -39.83 55.13 29.65
C LYS A 102 -40.11 54.41 28.34
N ILE A 103 -40.44 55.14 27.27
CA ILE A 103 -40.64 54.56 25.93
C ILE A 103 -39.37 53.84 25.47
N LYS A 104 -38.20 54.48 25.61
CA LYS A 104 -36.90 53.89 25.25
C LYS A 104 -36.55 52.67 26.11
N GLU A 105 -36.88 52.69 27.40
CA GLU A 105 -36.71 51.53 28.29
C GLU A 105 -37.57 50.35 27.85
N TYR A 106 -38.84 50.58 27.50
CA TYR A 106 -39.72 49.54 26.96
C TYR A 106 -39.22 49.01 25.61
N GLU A 107 -38.77 49.88 24.72
CA GLU A 107 -38.15 49.47 23.44
C GLU A 107 -36.94 48.59 23.68
N ALA A 108 -36.04 48.97 24.60
CA ALA A 108 -34.87 48.16 24.97
C ALA A 108 -35.27 46.80 25.58
N HIS A 109 -36.32 46.75 26.41
CA HIS A 109 -36.84 45.49 26.94
C HIS A 109 -37.41 44.58 25.85
N ILE A 110 -38.13 45.13 24.87
CA ILE A 110 -38.68 44.39 23.74
C ILE A 110 -37.55 43.84 22.86
N GLU A 111 -36.50 44.63 22.61
CA GLU A 111 -35.33 44.18 21.86
C GLU A 111 -34.57 43.07 22.57
N ASN A 112 -34.37 43.19 23.88
CA ASN A 112 -33.73 42.15 24.69
C ASN A 112 -34.54 40.85 24.68
N ALA A 113 -35.86 40.93 24.86
CA ALA A 113 -36.74 39.75 24.80
C ALA A 113 -36.72 39.08 23.41
N LYS A 114 -36.70 39.87 22.32
CA LYS A 114 -36.55 39.35 20.95
C LYS A 114 -35.20 38.67 20.75
N SER A 115 -34.12 39.27 21.26
CA SER A 115 -32.77 38.72 21.18
C SER A 115 -32.68 37.37 21.90
N GLU A 116 -33.25 37.27 23.11
CA GLU A 116 -33.32 36.01 23.86
C GLU A 116 -34.13 34.95 23.12
N GLN A 117 -35.29 35.31 22.54
CA GLN A 117 -36.11 34.38 21.78
C GLN A 117 -35.36 33.83 20.55
N ILE A 118 -34.64 34.70 19.82
CA ILE A 118 -33.80 34.30 18.69
C ILE A 118 -32.70 33.36 19.17
N ARG A 119 -32.06 33.65 20.29
CA ARG A 119 -31.00 32.83 20.87
C ARG A 119 -31.50 31.42 21.24
N VAL A 120 -32.65 31.32 21.92
CA VAL A 120 -33.26 30.03 22.27
C VAL A 120 -33.61 29.22 21.03
N GLN A 121 -34.21 29.85 20.01
CA GLN A 121 -34.50 29.18 18.74
C GLN A 121 -33.23 28.72 18.01
N GLN A 122 -32.15 29.50 18.05
CA GLN A 122 -30.87 29.11 17.47
C GLN A 122 -30.24 27.93 18.22
N GLU A 123 -30.36 27.89 19.55
CA GLU A 123 -29.88 26.76 20.35
C GLU A 123 -30.67 25.48 20.07
N GLU A 124 -32.00 25.56 19.92
CA GLU A 124 -32.82 24.42 19.52
C GLU A 124 -32.45 23.91 18.12
N ARG A 125 -32.31 24.81 17.14
CA ARG A 125 -31.85 24.45 15.78
C ARG A 125 -30.46 23.83 15.78
N ARG A 126 -29.55 24.30 16.63
CA ARG A 126 -28.22 23.68 16.76
C ARG A 126 -28.32 22.27 17.32
N LYS A 127 -29.20 22.02 18.28
CA LYS A 127 -29.43 20.68 18.84
C LYS A 127 -29.99 19.72 17.79
N THR A 128 -31.00 20.14 17.01
CA THR A 128 -31.59 19.29 15.97
C THR A 128 -30.58 18.96 14.86
N ILE A 129 -29.82 19.95 14.38
CA ILE A 129 -28.77 19.74 13.38
C ILE A 129 -27.68 18.80 13.92
N ALA A 130 -27.30 18.93 15.20
CA ALA A 130 -26.32 18.05 15.83
C ALA A 130 -26.80 16.59 15.92
N GLU A 131 -28.10 16.36 16.14
CA GLU A 131 -28.68 15.01 16.16
C GLU A 131 -28.80 14.42 14.75
N GLU A 132 -29.25 15.21 13.78
CA GLU A 132 -29.32 14.80 12.37
C GLU A 132 -27.93 14.45 11.82
N THR A 133 -26.92 15.28 12.12
CA THR A 133 -25.54 15.02 11.70
C THR A 133 -24.98 13.75 12.34
N LYS A 134 -25.28 13.48 13.62
CA LYS A 134 -24.94 12.20 14.28
C LYS A 134 -25.60 11.02 13.57
N HIS A 135 -26.91 11.09 13.29
CA HIS A 135 -27.61 10.04 12.57
C HIS A 135 -27.04 9.81 11.16
N ASN A 136 -26.69 10.88 10.46
CA ASN A 136 -26.09 10.79 9.14
C ASN A 136 -24.69 10.15 9.19
N GLN A 137 -23.86 10.54 10.16
CA GLN A 137 -22.55 9.92 10.39
C GLN A 137 -22.68 8.42 10.71
N MET A 138 -23.62 8.03 11.57
CA MET A 138 -23.88 6.62 11.89
C MET A 138 -24.32 5.82 10.66
N ARG A 139 -25.20 6.39 9.83
CA ARG A 139 -25.62 5.75 8.56
C ARG A 139 -24.45 5.60 7.59
N ALA A 140 -23.62 6.62 7.45
CA ALA A 140 -22.44 6.58 6.59
C ALA A 140 -21.45 5.50 7.05
N GLN A 141 -21.14 5.43 8.35
CA GLN A 141 -20.26 4.39 8.90
C GLN A 141 -20.84 2.97 8.69
N TYR A 142 -22.15 2.81 8.89
CA TYR A 142 -22.81 1.52 8.67
C TYR A 142 -22.76 1.08 7.20
N GLN A 143 -22.98 2.00 6.27
CA GLN A 143 -22.82 1.72 4.84
C GLN A 143 -21.38 1.36 4.48
N ASP A 144 -20.39 2.03 5.06
CA ASP A 144 -18.98 1.74 4.87
C ASP A 144 -18.60 0.33 5.37
N GLN A 145 -19.12 -0.06 6.54
CA GLN A 145 -18.94 -1.42 7.08
C GLN A 145 -19.57 -2.49 6.17
N LEU A 146 -20.76 -2.24 5.63
CA LEU A 146 -21.40 -3.15 4.68
C LEU A 146 -20.63 -3.25 3.37
N ALA A 147 -20.09 -2.13 2.88
CA ALA A 147 -19.27 -2.12 1.66
C ALA A 147 -17.99 -2.95 1.84
N ARG A 148 -17.32 -2.83 2.98
CA ARG A 148 -16.15 -3.66 3.31
C ARG A 148 -16.48 -5.14 3.36
N LYS A 149 -17.58 -5.52 4.03
CA LYS A 149 -18.04 -6.93 4.07
C LYS A 149 -18.32 -7.48 2.67
N ARG A 150 -19.03 -6.73 1.82
CA ARG A 150 -19.30 -7.15 0.42
C ARG A 150 -18.02 -7.34 -0.38
N TYR A 151 -17.04 -6.45 -0.18
CA TYR A 151 -15.75 -6.55 -0.85
C TYR A 151 -14.95 -7.77 -0.38
N GLU A 152 -14.94 -8.04 0.93
CA GLU A 152 -14.32 -9.24 1.50
C GLU A 152 -14.97 -10.52 0.97
N ASP A 153 -16.30 -10.59 0.93
CA ASP A 153 -17.04 -11.73 0.40
C ASP A 153 -16.73 -11.97 -1.09
N GLN A 154 -16.65 -10.90 -1.90
CA GLN A 154 -16.26 -11.00 -3.31
C GLN A 154 -14.84 -11.53 -3.48
N LEU A 155 -13.89 -11.08 -2.65
CA LEU A 155 -12.50 -11.53 -2.70
C LEU A 155 -12.40 -13.02 -2.33
N ILE A 156 -13.11 -13.45 -1.30
CA ILE A 156 -13.17 -14.85 -0.88
C ILE A 156 -13.78 -15.72 -2.00
N GLN A 157 -14.85 -15.24 -2.64
CA GLN A 157 -15.47 -15.95 -3.76
C GLN A 157 -14.52 -16.08 -4.96
N GLN A 158 -13.75 -15.03 -5.27
CA GLN A 158 -12.74 -15.06 -6.32
C GLN A 158 -11.59 -16.02 -5.99
N GLN A 159 -11.14 -16.05 -4.74
CA GLN A 159 -10.12 -17.00 -4.28
C GLN A 159 -10.60 -18.45 -4.40
N LYS A 160 -11.82 -18.76 -3.94
CA LYS A 160 -12.42 -20.10 -4.09
C LYS A 160 -12.53 -20.51 -5.55
N ALA A 161 -12.97 -19.61 -6.43
CA ALA A 161 -13.06 -19.90 -7.87
C ALA A 161 -11.69 -20.19 -8.49
N ASN A 162 -10.65 -19.44 -8.08
CA ASN A 162 -9.28 -19.70 -8.53
C ASN A 162 -8.73 -21.02 -8.00
N GLU A 163 -9.00 -21.36 -6.74
CA GLU A 163 -8.59 -22.62 -6.12
C GLU A 163 -9.27 -23.82 -6.79
N GLU A 164 -10.57 -23.74 -7.09
CA GLU A 164 -11.27 -24.78 -7.83
C GLU A 164 -10.71 -24.97 -9.24
N ASN A 165 -10.34 -23.88 -9.92
CA ASN A 165 -9.73 -23.95 -11.25
C ASN A 165 -8.34 -24.60 -11.20
N LEU A 166 -7.52 -24.24 -10.21
CA LEU A 166 -6.21 -24.85 -10.01
C LEU A 166 -6.34 -26.34 -9.71
N ARG A 167 -7.27 -26.71 -8.82
CA ARG A 167 -7.54 -28.11 -8.47
C ARG A 167 -7.99 -28.93 -9.68
N LYS A 168 -8.85 -28.38 -10.55
CA LYS A 168 -9.23 -29.05 -11.81
C LYS A 168 -8.03 -29.23 -12.75
N GLN A 169 -7.12 -28.26 -12.82
CA GLN A 169 -5.88 -28.38 -13.60
C GLN A 169 -4.96 -29.46 -13.04
N GLU A 170 -4.76 -29.48 -11.72
CA GLU A 170 -3.97 -30.51 -11.03
C GLU A 170 -4.55 -31.90 -11.23
N GLU A 171 -5.88 -32.07 -11.10
CA GLU A 171 -6.55 -33.34 -11.36
C GLU A 171 -6.40 -33.78 -12.82
N SER A 172 -6.43 -32.84 -13.78
CA SER A 172 -6.21 -33.16 -15.19
C SER A 172 -4.76 -33.55 -15.50
N LEU A 173 -3.77 -32.90 -14.86
CA LEU A 173 -2.36 -33.24 -14.98
C LEU A 173 -2.06 -34.59 -14.34
N ALA A 174 -2.58 -34.84 -13.13
CA ALA A 174 -2.45 -36.11 -12.45
C ALA A 174 -3.03 -37.26 -13.26
N LYS A 175 -4.18 -37.07 -13.92
CA LYS A 175 -4.76 -38.05 -14.85
C LYS A 175 -3.86 -38.30 -16.07
N GLN A 176 -3.25 -37.26 -16.63
CA GLN A 176 -2.29 -37.41 -17.75
C GLN A 176 -1.02 -38.12 -17.32
N GLU A 177 -0.48 -37.82 -16.14
CA GLU A 177 0.69 -38.49 -15.58
C GLU A 177 0.42 -39.96 -15.27
N ALA A 178 -0.75 -40.28 -14.68
CA ALA A 178 -1.18 -41.65 -14.44
C ALA A 178 -1.33 -42.44 -15.75
N MET A 179 -1.92 -41.84 -16.79
CA MET A 179 -1.99 -42.45 -18.12
C MET A 179 -0.59 -42.71 -18.70
N ARG A 180 0.34 -41.75 -18.60
CA ARG A 180 1.73 -41.93 -19.08
C ARG A 180 2.47 -43.04 -18.32
N ARG A 181 2.29 -43.12 -17.00
CA ARG A 181 2.88 -44.19 -16.18
C ARG A 181 2.32 -45.54 -16.57
N ALA A 182 1.00 -45.66 -16.73
CA ALA A 182 0.36 -46.89 -17.17
C ALA A 182 0.81 -47.32 -18.58
N THR A 183 1.01 -46.38 -19.52
CA THR A 183 1.55 -46.72 -20.84
C THR A 183 2.98 -47.23 -20.78
N LEU A 184 3.83 -46.62 -19.95
CA LEU A 184 5.23 -47.04 -19.78
C LEU A 184 5.33 -48.40 -19.09
N GLU A 185 4.52 -48.65 -18.06
CA GLU A 185 4.44 -49.95 -17.39
C GLU A 185 4.03 -51.04 -18.38
N ARG A 186 3.03 -50.77 -19.23
CA ARG A 186 2.60 -51.72 -20.27
C ARG A 186 3.69 -51.98 -21.31
N GLU A 187 4.44 -50.96 -21.73
CA GLU A 187 5.59 -51.15 -22.62
C GLU A 187 6.70 -51.98 -21.97
N MET A 188 7.00 -51.73 -20.69
CA MET A 188 7.99 -52.48 -19.93
C MET A 188 7.57 -53.94 -19.74
N GLU A 189 6.30 -54.21 -19.45
CA GLU A 189 5.76 -55.57 -19.36
C GLU A 189 5.87 -56.31 -20.69
N ILE A 190 5.53 -55.65 -21.81
CA ILE A 190 5.68 -56.24 -23.14
C ILE A 190 7.14 -56.55 -23.42
N ARG A 191 8.08 -55.62 -23.13
CA ARG A 191 9.52 -55.85 -23.30
C ARG A 191 10.03 -57.00 -22.44
N ASN A 192 9.63 -57.06 -21.17
CA ASN A 192 10.00 -58.16 -20.28
C ASN A 192 9.47 -59.49 -20.82
N GLN A 193 8.22 -59.53 -21.31
CA GLN A 193 7.68 -60.75 -21.93
C GLN A 193 8.41 -61.15 -23.20
N THR A 194 8.82 -60.19 -24.04
CA THR A 194 9.62 -60.49 -25.25
C THR A 194 11.02 -60.98 -24.91
N ASP A 195 11.66 -60.37 -23.92
CA ASP A 195 13.01 -60.76 -23.48
C ASP A 195 12.99 -62.13 -22.82
N MET A 196 11.99 -62.43 -21.99
CA MET A 196 11.82 -63.75 -21.40
C MET A 196 11.63 -64.83 -22.47
N LYS A 197 10.80 -64.58 -23.49
CA LYS A 197 10.62 -65.52 -24.61
C LYS A 197 11.90 -65.70 -25.43
N ARG A 198 12.67 -64.64 -25.64
CA ARG A 198 13.96 -64.69 -26.34
C ARG A 198 14.99 -65.50 -25.56
N ILE A 199 15.14 -65.23 -24.26
CA ILE A 199 16.04 -65.97 -23.38
C ILE A 199 15.64 -67.45 -23.33
N GLU A 200 14.35 -67.75 -23.22
CA GLU A 200 13.86 -69.13 -23.22
C GLU A 200 14.15 -69.85 -24.55
N ALA A 201 14.00 -69.17 -25.69
CA ALA A 201 14.35 -69.70 -27.00
C ALA A 201 15.87 -69.92 -27.15
N GLU A 202 16.69 -68.96 -26.70
CA GLU A 202 18.15 -69.06 -26.69
C GLU A 202 18.63 -70.21 -25.78
N MET A 203 18.02 -70.37 -24.61
CA MET A 203 18.32 -71.47 -23.68
C MET A 203 17.92 -72.83 -24.25
N ARG A 204 16.76 -72.93 -24.93
CA ARG A 204 16.36 -74.15 -25.64
C ARG A 204 17.28 -74.48 -26.81
N ALA A 205 17.73 -73.46 -27.55
CA ALA A 205 18.69 -73.64 -28.65
C ALA A 205 20.05 -74.09 -28.13
N LYS A 206 20.57 -73.42 -27.08
CA LYS A 206 21.80 -73.84 -26.39
C LYS A 206 21.70 -75.25 -25.84
N ALA A 207 20.58 -75.62 -25.19
CA ALA A 207 20.39 -76.97 -24.68
C ALA A 207 20.37 -78.06 -25.77
N LYS A 208 19.94 -77.74 -27.01
CA LYS A 208 20.04 -78.66 -28.15
C LYS A 208 21.48 -78.76 -28.68
N VAL A 209 22.13 -77.61 -28.84
CA VAL A 209 23.54 -77.52 -29.27
C VAL A 209 24.45 -78.22 -28.26
N ASP A 210 24.21 -78.08 -26.96
CA ASP A 210 24.98 -78.75 -25.92
C ASP A 210 24.77 -80.28 -25.93
N ARG A 211 23.60 -80.78 -26.33
CA ARG A 211 23.35 -82.22 -26.53
C ARG A 211 24.08 -82.78 -27.73
N GLU A 212 24.10 -82.04 -28.84
CA GLU A 212 24.83 -82.42 -30.06
C GLU A 212 26.36 -82.28 -29.88
N ASN A 213 26.79 -81.31 -29.09
CA ASN A 213 28.20 -81.08 -28.78
C ASN A 213 28.76 -81.99 -27.68
N GLN A 214 27.93 -82.64 -26.85
CA GLN A 214 28.42 -83.52 -25.79
C GLN A 214 29.30 -84.67 -26.33
N ASP A 215 28.94 -85.21 -27.51
CA ASP A 215 29.72 -86.27 -28.17
C ASP A 215 31.07 -85.75 -28.71
N LEU A 216 31.10 -84.53 -29.25
CA LEU A 216 32.32 -83.86 -29.73
C LEU A 216 33.22 -83.37 -28.58
N TYR A 217 32.63 -82.99 -27.45
CA TYR A 217 33.33 -82.41 -26.30
C TYR A 217 34.08 -83.50 -25.51
N LEU A 218 33.56 -84.72 -25.44
CA LEU A 218 34.24 -85.86 -24.81
C LEU A 218 35.53 -86.25 -25.55
N GLU A 219 35.53 -86.21 -26.88
CA GLU A 219 36.73 -86.43 -27.69
C GLU A 219 37.75 -85.29 -27.53
N GLN A 220 37.29 -84.03 -27.53
CA GLN A 220 38.16 -82.89 -27.28
C GLN A 220 38.68 -82.82 -25.84
N ILE A 221 37.93 -83.28 -24.84
CA ILE A 221 38.38 -83.34 -23.44
C ILE A 221 39.56 -84.29 -23.30
N ARG A 222 39.58 -85.44 -24.00
CA ARG A 222 40.72 -86.37 -23.96
C ARG A 222 41.98 -85.77 -24.59
N LEU A 223 41.84 -85.05 -25.69
CA LEU A 223 42.96 -84.34 -26.35
C LEU A 223 43.44 -83.13 -25.52
N LYS A 224 42.52 -82.30 -25.01
CA LYS A 224 42.85 -81.13 -24.17
C LYS A 224 43.34 -81.50 -22.77
N ALA A 225 43.01 -82.68 -22.24
CA ALA A 225 43.52 -83.16 -20.94
C ALA A 225 45.01 -83.53 -21.02
N ALA A 226 45.48 -83.99 -22.17
CA ALA A 226 46.90 -84.23 -22.42
C ALA A 226 47.68 -82.90 -22.56
N GLU A 227 47.10 -81.89 -23.19
CA GLU A 227 47.73 -80.56 -23.37
C GLU A 227 47.67 -79.68 -22.11
N LYS A 228 46.55 -79.66 -21.37
CA LYS A 228 46.39 -78.79 -20.17
C LYS A 228 47.34 -79.14 -19.02
N ARG A 229 47.86 -80.38 -18.94
CA ARG A 229 48.86 -80.74 -17.90
C ARG A 229 50.19 -80.04 -18.11
N THR A 230 50.56 -79.70 -19.35
CA THR A 230 51.81 -78.99 -19.66
C THR A 230 51.63 -77.48 -19.58
N THR A 231 50.47 -76.94 -20.00
CA THR A 231 50.22 -75.48 -20.02
C THR A 231 49.92 -74.88 -18.64
N VAL A 232 49.36 -75.65 -17.69
CA VAL A 232 49.08 -75.14 -16.33
C VAL A 232 50.38 -74.92 -15.54
N LEU A 233 51.42 -75.73 -15.79
CA LEU A 233 52.75 -75.51 -15.21
C LEU A 233 53.44 -74.28 -15.79
N GLU A 234 53.28 -74.00 -17.09
CA GLU A 234 53.85 -72.80 -17.74
C GLU A 234 53.11 -71.51 -17.36
N SER A 235 51.78 -71.53 -17.28
CA SER A 235 50.99 -70.32 -16.96
C SER A 235 51.14 -69.85 -15.51
N ILE A 236 51.33 -70.75 -14.54
CA ILE A 236 51.63 -70.38 -13.15
C ILE A 236 53.03 -69.76 -13.04
N LYS A 237 54.03 -70.31 -13.77
CA LYS A 237 55.39 -69.75 -13.84
C LYS A 237 55.43 -68.40 -14.55
N THR A 238 54.64 -68.24 -15.61
CA THR A 238 54.59 -67.04 -16.44
C THR A 238 53.82 -65.91 -15.76
N ALA A 239 52.65 -66.19 -15.17
CA ALA A 239 51.90 -65.19 -14.40
C ALA A 239 52.64 -64.74 -13.12
N GLY A 240 53.32 -65.66 -12.43
CA GLY A 240 54.21 -65.32 -11.30
C GLY A 240 55.41 -64.46 -11.71
N SER A 241 55.98 -64.70 -12.91
CA SER A 241 57.07 -63.90 -13.45
C SER A 241 56.64 -62.52 -13.96
N ILE A 242 55.42 -62.37 -14.48
CA ILE A 242 54.91 -61.10 -15.02
C ILE A 242 54.43 -60.18 -13.89
N LEU A 243 53.73 -60.72 -12.88
CA LEU A 243 53.39 -59.97 -11.67
C LEU A 243 54.66 -59.65 -10.85
N GLY A 244 55.57 -60.61 -10.71
CA GLY A 244 56.85 -60.41 -10.03
C GLY A 244 57.75 -59.39 -10.74
N ALA A 245 57.91 -59.46 -12.07
CA ALA A 245 58.74 -58.52 -12.83
C ALA A 245 58.10 -57.13 -12.93
N GLY A 246 56.77 -57.04 -13.12
CA GLY A 246 56.06 -55.77 -13.16
C GLY A 246 56.05 -55.06 -11.80
N PHE A 247 55.88 -55.80 -10.70
CA PHE A 247 55.91 -55.25 -9.35
C PHE A 247 57.33 -54.93 -8.87
N ASN A 248 58.32 -55.77 -9.20
CA ASN A 248 59.72 -55.51 -8.84
C ASN A 248 60.32 -54.38 -9.70
N ALA A 249 59.92 -54.22 -10.97
CA ALA A 249 60.27 -53.05 -11.80
C ALA A 249 59.55 -51.78 -11.35
N PHE A 250 58.35 -51.89 -10.77
CA PHE A 250 57.66 -50.77 -10.15
C PHE A 250 58.33 -50.36 -8.83
N ILE A 251 58.73 -51.30 -7.96
CA ILE A 251 59.37 -51.03 -6.67
C ILE A 251 60.84 -50.61 -6.80
N SER A 252 61.58 -51.13 -7.77
CA SER A 252 63.01 -50.80 -7.96
C SER A 252 63.24 -49.41 -8.59
N ASP A 253 62.26 -48.90 -9.34
CA ASP A 253 62.32 -47.56 -9.92
C ASP A 253 61.75 -46.53 -8.95
N TRP A 254 62.60 -46.03 -8.05
CA TRP A 254 62.27 -44.99 -7.09
C TRP A 254 61.62 -43.75 -7.73
N GLY A 255 61.91 -43.45 -9.01
CA GLY A 255 61.27 -42.37 -9.74
C GLY A 255 59.79 -42.64 -10.03
N LYS A 256 59.44 -43.86 -10.48
CA LYS A 256 58.06 -44.26 -10.76
C LYS A 256 57.23 -44.46 -9.50
N VAL A 257 57.81 -45.02 -8.43
CA VAL A 257 57.12 -45.11 -7.12
C VAL A 257 56.81 -43.72 -6.60
N THR A 258 57.81 -42.83 -6.58
CA THR A 258 57.63 -41.47 -6.06
C THR A 258 56.61 -40.69 -6.89
N ALA A 259 56.62 -40.81 -8.22
CA ALA A 259 55.63 -40.17 -9.09
C ALA A 259 54.20 -40.70 -8.83
N SER A 260 54.05 -42.01 -8.60
CA SER A 260 52.74 -42.63 -8.34
C SER A 260 52.20 -42.23 -6.97
N VAL A 261 53.05 -42.26 -5.95
CA VAL A 261 52.71 -41.82 -4.59
C VAL A 261 52.42 -40.32 -4.58
N ALA A 262 53.21 -39.51 -5.30
CA ALA A 262 52.95 -38.09 -5.50
C ALA A 262 51.63 -37.85 -6.23
N GLY A 263 51.30 -38.64 -7.25
CA GLY A 263 50.03 -38.56 -7.96
C GLY A 263 48.82 -38.88 -7.08
N VAL A 264 48.89 -39.96 -6.30
CA VAL A 264 47.83 -40.35 -5.36
C VAL A 264 47.67 -39.34 -4.23
N THR A 265 48.79 -38.84 -3.68
CA THR A 265 48.74 -37.80 -2.64
C THR A 265 48.23 -36.47 -3.18
N MET A 266 48.62 -36.07 -4.39
CA MET A 266 48.12 -34.86 -5.05
C MET A 266 46.62 -34.97 -5.37
N LEU A 267 46.13 -36.15 -5.78
CA LEU A 267 44.69 -36.39 -5.97
C LEU A 267 43.92 -36.34 -4.64
N ALA A 268 44.48 -36.94 -3.57
CA ALA A 268 43.88 -36.88 -2.24
C ALA A 268 43.84 -35.45 -1.69
N LEU A 269 44.94 -34.69 -1.84
CA LEU A 269 45.02 -33.27 -1.50
C LEU A 269 44.06 -32.43 -2.34
N GLY A 270 43.96 -32.71 -3.65
CA GLY A 270 43.00 -32.10 -4.56
C GLY A 270 41.56 -32.30 -4.08
N TYR A 271 41.16 -33.55 -3.84
CA TYR A 271 39.83 -33.88 -3.32
C TYR A 271 39.54 -33.21 -1.97
N TYR A 272 40.48 -33.27 -1.02
CA TYR A 272 40.31 -32.66 0.30
C TYR A 272 40.22 -31.13 0.21
N SER A 273 41.03 -30.51 -0.65
CA SER A 273 41.00 -29.06 -0.89
C SER A 273 39.67 -28.60 -1.52
N VAL A 274 39.10 -29.37 -2.44
CA VAL A 274 37.77 -29.06 -3.01
C VAL A 274 36.69 -29.23 -1.94
N LYS A 275 36.73 -30.32 -1.17
CA LYS A 275 35.73 -30.60 -0.12
C LYS A 275 35.68 -29.50 0.95
N GLN A 276 36.82 -28.97 1.38
CA GLN A 276 36.87 -27.91 2.41
C GLN A 276 36.87 -26.49 1.83
N GLY A 277 37.44 -26.29 0.64
CA GLY A 277 37.57 -24.98 0.00
C GLY A 277 36.29 -24.45 -0.62
N THR A 278 35.36 -25.33 -1.02
CA THR A 278 34.08 -24.94 -1.64
C THR A 278 33.25 -24.02 -0.76
N GLY A 279 33.17 -24.24 0.56
CA GLY A 279 32.37 -23.39 1.46
C GLY A 279 32.92 -21.98 1.60
N VAL A 280 34.25 -21.82 1.69
CA VAL A 280 34.91 -20.52 1.81
C VAL A 280 34.87 -19.77 0.47
N ALA A 281 35.14 -20.48 -0.63
CA ALA A 281 35.04 -19.94 -1.98
C ALA A 281 33.61 -19.49 -2.29
N ALA A 282 32.60 -20.29 -1.95
CA ALA A 282 31.19 -19.94 -2.14
C ALA A 282 30.83 -18.66 -1.38
N ARG A 283 31.20 -18.55 -0.08
CA ARG A 283 30.95 -17.32 0.70
C ARG A 283 31.68 -16.10 0.14
N TYR A 284 32.91 -16.28 -0.34
CA TYR A 284 33.68 -15.19 -0.95
C TYR A 284 33.07 -14.72 -2.28
N ILE A 285 32.63 -15.65 -3.12
CA ILE A 285 31.94 -15.40 -4.38
C ILE A 285 30.59 -14.75 -4.12
N GLU A 286 29.83 -15.22 -3.15
CA GLU A 286 28.53 -14.68 -2.76
C GLU A 286 28.66 -13.23 -2.24
N ALA A 287 29.63 -12.94 -1.38
CA ALA A 287 29.88 -11.59 -0.89
C ALA A 287 30.26 -10.60 -2.00
N ARG A 288 30.90 -11.08 -3.07
CA ARG A 288 31.41 -10.24 -4.16
C ARG A 288 30.45 -10.12 -5.36
N LEU A 289 29.60 -11.13 -5.59
CA LEU A 289 28.73 -11.21 -6.78
C LEU A 289 27.23 -11.20 -6.45
N GLY A 290 26.83 -11.54 -5.22
CA GLY A 290 25.44 -11.57 -4.79
C GLY A 290 24.90 -10.21 -4.35
N LYS A 291 23.59 -10.02 -4.43
CA LYS A 291 22.91 -8.90 -3.77
C LYS A 291 22.75 -9.23 -2.27
N PRO A 292 23.22 -8.40 -1.34
CA PRO A 292 23.00 -8.65 0.09
C PRO A 292 21.51 -8.57 0.43
N SER A 293 21.06 -9.36 1.41
CA SER A 293 19.64 -9.51 1.77
C SER A 293 18.94 -8.20 2.19
N LEU A 294 19.71 -7.24 2.70
CA LEU A 294 19.22 -5.93 3.14
C LEU A 294 18.91 -4.96 1.99
N VAL A 295 19.46 -5.20 0.79
CA VAL A 295 19.31 -4.28 -0.33
C VAL A 295 18.03 -4.63 -1.09
N LYS A 296 17.01 -3.76 -0.93
CA LYS A 296 15.73 -3.88 -1.65
C LYS A 296 15.90 -3.66 -3.15
N GLU A 297 16.62 -2.60 -3.51
CA GLU A 297 16.86 -2.24 -4.91
C GLU A 297 18.31 -1.84 -5.15
N THR A 298 18.87 -2.22 -6.31
CA THR A 298 20.20 -1.77 -6.74
C THR A 298 20.28 -1.52 -8.24
N SER A 299 21.20 -0.63 -8.64
CA SER A 299 21.60 -0.49 -10.05
C SER A 299 22.77 -1.39 -10.46
N ARG A 300 23.39 -2.13 -9.52
CA ARG A 300 24.48 -3.02 -9.88
C ARG A 300 23.95 -4.15 -10.73
N LEU A 301 24.60 -4.36 -11.87
CA LEU A 301 24.33 -5.49 -12.74
C LEU A 301 24.84 -6.74 -12.04
N THR A 302 23.91 -7.53 -11.51
CA THR A 302 24.23 -8.87 -10.99
C THR A 302 24.43 -9.79 -12.19
N LEU A 303 25.43 -10.67 -12.18
CA LEU A 303 25.67 -11.62 -13.27
C LEU A 303 24.41 -12.41 -13.62
N ALA A 304 23.67 -12.88 -12.62
CA ALA A 304 22.41 -13.57 -12.80
C ALA A 304 21.34 -12.74 -13.54
N GLU A 305 21.30 -11.42 -13.33
CA GLU A 305 20.34 -10.52 -13.98
C GLU A 305 20.78 -10.18 -15.41
N ALA A 306 22.10 -10.05 -15.63
CA ALA A 306 22.68 -9.88 -16.96
C ALA A 306 22.41 -11.10 -17.88
N PHE A 307 22.49 -12.32 -17.34
CA PHE A 307 22.14 -13.55 -18.07
C PHE A 307 20.64 -13.67 -18.36
N LYS A 308 19.78 -13.33 -17.39
CA LYS A 308 18.31 -13.40 -17.58
C LYS A 308 17.79 -12.35 -18.56
N HIS A 309 18.40 -11.16 -18.61
CA HIS A 309 17.93 -10.04 -19.42
C HIS A 309 19.08 -9.35 -20.18
N PRO A 310 19.66 -9.99 -21.22
CA PRO A 310 20.81 -9.44 -21.94
C PRO A 310 20.49 -8.13 -22.66
N ILE A 311 19.33 -8.05 -23.31
CA ILE A 311 18.91 -6.87 -24.10
C ILE A 311 18.65 -5.65 -23.20
N LYS A 312 17.97 -5.84 -22.06
CA LYS A 312 17.70 -4.75 -21.10
C LYS A 312 19.00 -4.23 -20.47
N THR A 313 19.94 -5.14 -20.19
CA THR A 313 21.25 -4.82 -19.63
C THR A 313 22.09 -3.99 -20.60
N GLN A 314 22.14 -4.38 -21.87
CA GLN A 314 22.85 -3.62 -22.91
C GLN A 314 22.25 -2.22 -23.11
N LYS A 315 20.92 -2.11 -23.16
CA LYS A 315 20.22 -0.81 -23.27
C LYS A 315 20.50 0.10 -22.06
N ARG A 316 20.58 -0.46 -20.85
CA ARG A 316 20.88 0.27 -19.60
C ARG A 316 22.35 0.69 -19.51
N LEU A 317 23.26 -0.09 -20.09
CA LEU A 317 24.68 0.27 -20.17
C LEU A 317 24.91 1.42 -21.18
N MET A 318 24.14 1.44 -22.27
CA MET A 318 24.24 2.43 -23.36
C MET A 318 23.39 3.69 -23.14
N SER A 319 22.51 3.73 -22.14
CA SER A 319 21.70 4.92 -21.87
C SER A 319 22.55 6.08 -21.35
N LYS A 320 22.47 7.23 -22.03
CA LYS A 320 23.14 8.47 -21.60
C LYS A 320 22.61 8.94 -20.23
N PRO A 321 23.47 9.50 -19.36
CA PRO A 321 23.02 10.08 -18.09
C PRO A 321 22.03 11.22 -18.37
N ARG A 322 20.78 11.06 -17.93
CA ARG A 322 19.76 12.10 -17.98
C ARG A 322 20.01 13.12 -16.88
N ASP A 323 19.51 14.34 -17.07
CA ASP A 323 19.57 15.39 -16.06
C ASP A 323 18.80 14.98 -14.79
N VAL A 324 19.34 15.32 -13.61
CA VAL A 324 18.79 14.92 -12.30
C VAL A 324 17.41 15.53 -12.08
N LEU A 325 17.26 16.79 -12.48
CA LEU A 325 16.12 17.64 -12.14
C LEU A 325 15.01 17.59 -13.19
N GLN A 326 15.25 16.95 -14.34
CA GLN A 326 14.28 16.89 -15.44
C GLN A 326 12.98 16.19 -15.04
N GLY A 327 11.90 16.95 -14.87
CA GLY A 327 10.60 16.44 -14.43
C GLY A 327 10.46 16.27 -12.91
N VAL A 328 11.31 16.90 -12.10
CA VAL A 328 11.03 17.15 -10.67
C VAL A 328 10.66 18.62 -10.52
N ILE A 329 9.51 18.90 -9.92
CA ILE A 329 9.10 20.27 -9.61
C ILE A 329 9.68 20.61 -8.24
N LEU A 330 10.56 21.62 -8.19
CA LEU A 330 11.27 22.05 -6.98
C LEU A 330 11.13 23.57 -6.82
N SER A 331 11.27 24.06 -5.59
CA SER A 331 11.43 25.49 -5.38
C SER A 331 12.80 25.94 -5.90
N PRO A 332 12.94 27.17 -6.45
CA PRO A 332 14.20 27.63 -7.05
C PRO A 332 15.41 27.55 -6.11
N THR A 333 15.19 27.86 -4.82
CA THR A 333 16.25 27.80 -3.79
C THR A 333 16.70 26.38 -3.49
N LEU A 334 15.77 25.41 -3.50
CA LEU A 334 16.10 24.01 -3.32
C LEU A 334 16.80 23.44 -4.55
N GLU A 335 16.33 23.82 -5.74
CA GLU A 335 16.93 23.45 -7.00
C GLU A 335 18.41 23.87 -7.09
N GLU A 336 18.72 25.12 -6.74
CA GLU A 336 20.10 25.62 -6.72
C GLU A 336 20.99 24.82 -5.75
N ARG A 337 20.48 24.52 -4.55
CA ARG A 337 21.20 23.72 -3.55
C ARG A 337 21.46 22.30 -4.04
N LEU A 338 20.45 21.63 -4.60
CA LEU A 338 20.57 20.27 -5.13
C LEU A 338 21.47 20.23 -6.37
N SER A 339 21.45 21.27 -7.20
CA SER A 339 22.36 21.43 -8.34
C SER A 339 23.81 21.55 -7.88
N LYS A 340 24.11 22.41 -6.90
CA LYS A 340 25.46 22.53 -6.29
C LYS A 340 25.95 21.20 -5.73
N ILE A 341 25.09 20.48 -5.01
CA ILE A 341 25.39 19.16 -4.47
C ILE A 341 25.69 18.15 -5.58
N THR A 342 24.90 18.17 -6.66
CA THR A 342 25.06 17.28 -7.81
C THR A 342 26.39 17.52 -8.52
N ILE A 343 26.72 18.80 -8.78
CA ILE A 343 27.97 19.20 -9.41
C ILE A 343 29.16 18.82 -8.52
N ALA A 344 29.08 19.11 -7.22
CA ALA A 344 30.10 18.73 -6.26
C ALA A 344 30.32 17.22 -6.26
N THR A 345 29.26 16.41 -6.12
CA THR A 345 29.33 14.94 -6.08
C THR A 345 29.93 14.35 -7.35
N ARG A 346 29.55 14.88 -8.52
CA ARG A 346 30.11 14.46 -9.81
C ARG A 346 31.61 14.79 -9.90
N ASN A 347 32.02 15.97 -9.42
CA ASN A 347 33.42 16.40 -9.45
C ASN A 347 34.26 15.72 -8.38
N THR A 348 33.69 15.31 -7.24
CA THR A 348 34.38 14.57 -6.17
C THR A 348 35.09 13.33 -6.71
N ARG A 349 34.42 12.58 -7.61
CA ARG A 349 35.02 11.39 -8.23
C ARG A 349 36.24 11.72 -9.09
N LYS A 350 36.19 12.82 -9.86
CA LYS A 350 37.30 13.27 -10.71
C LYS A 350 38.47 13.76 -9.86
N ASN A 351 38.17 14.49 -8.79
CA ASN A 351 39.17 15.11 -7.93
C ASN A 351 39.66 14.20 -6.79
N LYS A 352 39.22 12.93 -6.75
CA LYS A 352 39.51 11.97 -5.66
C LYS A 352 39.22 12.54 -4.26
N GLY A 353 38.19 13.38 -4.16
CA GLY A 353 37.76 13.96 -2.88
C GLY A 353 36.92 12.99 -2.05
N MET A 354 36.66 13.34 -0.80
CA MET A 354 35.75 12.57 0.06
C MET A 354 34.29 12.89 -0.27
N TYR A 355 33.44 11.86 -0.28
CA TYR A 355 32.00 12.02 -0.46
C TYR A 355 31.36 12.60 0.80
N ARG A 356 30.30 13.39 0.61
CA ARG A 356 29.51 13.98 1.70
C ARG A 356 28.34 13.07 2.06
N ASN A 357 28.05 12.96 3.35
CA ASN A 357 26.83 12.35 3.84
C ASN A 357 25.69 13.37 3.78
N MET A 358 24.51 12.94 3.34
CA MET A 358 23.35 13.81 3.15
C MET A 358 22.13 13.20 3.83
N LEU A 359 21.39 14.03 4.58
CA LEU A 359 20.09 13.66 5.14
C LEU A 359 19.00 14.42 4.39
N LEU A 360 18.07 13.67 3.80
CA LEU A 360 16.89 14.22 3.13
C LEU A 360 15.68 14.04 4.07
N TYR A 361 15.04 15.14 4.45
CA TYR A 361 13.86 15.12 5.32
C TYR A 361 12.67 15.79 4.62
N GLY A 362 11.46 15.37 4.99
CA GLY A 362 10.21 15.94 4.48
C GLY A 362 9.07 14.92 4.51
N PRO A 363 7.81 15.34 4.29
CA PRO A 363 6.64 14.45 4.25
C PRO A 363 6.81 13.26 3.29
N PRO A 364 6.10 12.13 3.51
CA PRO A 364 6.09 11.03 2.54
C PRO A 364 5.56 11.51 1.18
N GLY A 365 6.03 10.89 0.09
CA GLY A 365 5.61 11.26 -1.27
C GLY A 365 6.32 12.47 -1.89
N THR A 366 7.22 13.17 -1.18
CA THR A 366 8.00 14.32 -1.69
C THR A 366 9.14 13.97 -2.66
N GLY A 367 9.24 12.71 -3.11
CA GLY A 367 10.23 12.31 -4.11
C GLY A 367 11.68 12.19 -3.62
N LYS A 368 11.94 12.12 -2.31
CA LYS A 368 13.29 11.94 -1.73
C LYS A 368 14.05 10.76 -2.35
N THR A 369 13.43 9.57 -2.36
CA THR A 369 14.00 8.34 -2.94
C THR A 369 14.21 8.47 -4.46
N LEU A 370 13.32 9.20 -5.15
CA LEU A 370 13.45 9.45 -6.60
C LEU A 370 14.66 10.34 -6.91
N PHE A 371 14.85 11.42 -6.14
CA PHE A 371 15.99 12.32 -6.30
C PHE A 371 17.31 11.57 -6.15
N VAL A 372 17.43 10.70 -5.13
CA VAL A 372 18.65 9.92 -4.89
C VAL A 372 18.96 8.96 -6.04
N LYS A 373 17.94 8.25 -6.57
CA LYS A 373 18.09 7.39 -7.75
C LYS A 373 18.64 8.17 -8.95
N ARG A 374 18.11 9.37 -9.20
CA ARG A 374 18.54 10.23 -10.31
C ARG A 374 19.92 10.83 -10.09
N LEU A 375 20.25 11.24 -8.86
CA LEU A 375 21.56 11.75 -8.49
C LEU A 375 22.65 10.72 -8.78
N ALA A 376 22.44 9.45 -8.39
CA ALA A 376 23.38 8.36 -8.66
C ALA A 376 23.57 8.13 -10.17
N GLN A 377 22.48 8.09 -10.94
CA GLN A 377 22.52 7.93 -12.40
C GLN A 377 23.28 9.06 -13.09
N HIS A 378 23.02 10.31 -12.71
CA HIS A 378 23.68 11.48 -13.27
C HIS A 378 25.16 11.56 -12.88
N CYS A 379 25.52 11.14 -11.67
CA CYS A 379 26.92 11.04 -11.24
C CYS A 379 27.66 9.82 -11.83
N GLY A 380 26.94 8.93 -12.54
CA GLY A 380 27.51 7.71 -13.11
C GLY A 380 27.97 6.70 -12.05
N MET A 381 27.34 6.75 -10.87
CA MET A 381 27.57 5.88 -9.72
C MET A 381 26.49 4.80 -9.66
N ASN A 382 26.79 3.68 -8.98
CA ASN A 382 25.75 2.72 -8.64
C ASN A 382 24.89 3.24 -7.48
N TYR A 383 23.65 2.77 -7.33
CA TYR A 383 22.85 2.99 -6.13
C TYR A 383 22.45 1.68 -5.47
N ALA A 384 22.23 1.73 -4.15
CA ALA A 384 21.58 0.68 -3.39
C ALA A 384 20.63 1.31 -2.36
N ILE A 385 19.43 0.75 -2.24
CA ILE A 385 18.38 1.23 -1.34
C ILE A 385 18.16 0.19 -0.25
N LEU A 386 18.26 0.64 1.00
CA LEU A 386 18.03 -0.09 2.24
C LEU A 386 16.83 0.54 2.96
N SER A 387 15.92 -0.26 3.53
CA SER A 387 14.90 0.25 4.48
C SER A 387 15.45 0.16 5.89
N GLY A 388 15.28 1.22 6.68
CA GLY A 388 15.56 1.22 8.11
C GLY A 388 14.71 0.18 8.86
N GLY A 389 13.44 -0.01 8.46
CA GLY A 389 12.55 -1.02 9.05
C GLY A 389 13.09 -2.45 8.96
N ASP A 390 13.59 -2.85 7.79
CA ASP A 390 14.15 -4.19 7.55
C ASP A 390 15.39 -4.47 8.43
N VAL A 391 16.24 -3.46 8.65
CA VAL A 391 17.39 -3.56 9.55
C VAL A 391 16.93 -3.84 10.97
N VAL A 392 15.93 -3.09 11.44
CA VAL A 392 15.40 -3.20 12.79
C VAL A 392 14.78 -4.58 13.02
N ALA A 393 14.07 -5.13 12.02
CA ALA A 393 13.45 -6.44 12.08
C ALA A 393 14.47 -7.59 12.29
N MET A 394 15.70 -7.44 11.77
CA MET A 394 16.76 -8.45 11.93
C MET A 394 17.46 -8.43 13.31
N GLY A 395 17.17 -7.45 14.17
CA GLY A 395 17.71 -7.40 15.53
C GLY A 395 19.24 -7.42 15.58
N ARG A 396 19.81 -8.44 16.25
CA ARG A 396 21.28 -8.59 16.43
C ARG A 396 22.01 -8.92 15.13
N GLU A 397 21.36 -9.58 14.18
CA GLU A 397 21.96 -9.92 12.89
C GLU A 397 22.06 -8.72 11.94
N GLY A 398 21.29 -7.65 12.21
CA GLY A 398 21.27 -6.44 11.41
C GLY A 398 22.65 -5.77 11.28
N VAL A 399 23.47 -5.79 12.33
CA VAL A 399 24.84 -5.22 12.31
C VAL A 399 25.72 -5.97 11.31
N ASN A 400 25.68 -7.31 11.34
CA ASN A 400 26.44 -8.14 10.40
C ASN A 400 25.96 -7.93 8.96
N ALA A 401 24.65 -7.79 8.77
CA ALA A 401 24.09 -7.53 7.45
C ALA A 401 24.49 -6.14 6.91
N ILE A 402 24.50 -5.11 7.75
CA ILE A 402 25.00 -3.77 7.40
C ILE A 402 26.47 -3.82 6.99
N ASN A 403 27.32 -4.52 7.76
CA ASN A 403 28.74 -4.68 7.41
C ASN A 403 28.90 -5.35 6.04
N LYS A 404 28.14 -6.41 5.76
CA LYS A 404 28.12 -7.04 4.43
C LYS A 404 27.70 -6.08 3.32
N VAL A 405 26.73 -5.18 3.58
CA VAL A 405 26.31 -4.16 2.61
C VAL A 405 27.44 -3.16 2.34
N PHE A 406 28.21 -2.75 3.36
CA PHE A 406 29.36 -1.87 3.20
C PHE A 406 30.51 -2.53 2.44
N ASP A 407 30.88 -3.77 2.78
CA ASP A 407 31.91 -4.53 2.07
C ASP A 407 31.52 -4.74 0.61
N TRP A 408 30.25 -5.11 0.39
CA TRP A 408 29.69 -5.20 -0.94
C TRP A 408 29.77 -3.84 -1.65
N ALA A 409 29.33 -2.73 -1.03
CA ALA A 409 29.38 -1.39 -1.62
C ALA A 409 30.80 -0.99 -2.04
N ASN A 410 31.80 -1.27 -1.21
CA ASN A 410 33.21 -0.98 -1.47
C ASN A 410 33.78 -1.73 -2.68
N SER A 411 33.24 -2.90 -3.02
CA SER A 411 33.65 -3.63 -4.23
C SER A 411 33.22 -2.97 -5.56
N SER A 412 32.43 -1.88 -5.52
CA SER A 412 31.90 -1.21 -6.70
C SER A 412 32.95 -0.33 -7.41
N ARG A 413 33.34 -0.70 -8.64
CA ARG A 413 34.29 0.08 -9.46
C ARG A 413 33.81 1.49 -9.85
N ARG A 414 32.50 1.73 -9.92
CA ARG A 414 31.92 3.03 -10.32
C ARG A 414 31.64 3.96 -9.15
N GLY A 415 31.96 3.53 -7.92
CA GLY A 415 31.39 4.11 -6.69
C GLY A 415 29.94 3.65 -6.48
N LEU A 416 29.45 3.74 -5.24
CA LEU A 416 28.09 3.37 -4.88
C LEU A 416 27.49 4.39 -3.91
N LEU A 417 26.30 4.88 -4.23
CA LEU A 417 25.47 5.69 -3.36
C LEU A 417 24.55 4.74 -2.58
N LEU A 418 24.81 4.61 -1.28
CA LEU A 418 23.98 3.85 -0.36
C LEU A 418 22.90 4.78 0.22
N PHE A 419 21.63 4.44 0.01
CA PHE A 419 20.48 5.19 0.51
C PHE A 419 19.75 4.36 1.57
N MET A 420 19.60 4.94 2.76
CA MET A 420 18.81 4.37 3.85
C MET A 420 17.48 5.13 3.93
N ASP A 421 16.41 4.49 3.44
CA ASP A 421 15.05 4.99 3.60
C ASP A 421 14.56 4.71 5.02
N GLU A 422 13.63 5.49 5.55
CA GLU A 422 13.07 5.32 6.91
C GLU A 422 14.15 5.25 8.01
N ALA A 423 15.22 6.05 7.90
CA ALA A 423 16.32 6.06 8.85
C ALA A 423 15.88 6.40 10.30
N GLU A 424 14.72 7.06 10.46
CA GLU A 424 14.08 7.29 11.76
C GLU A 424 13.78 6.00 12.54
N ALA A 425 13.50 4.88 11.86
CA ALA A 425 13.32 3.58 12.50
C ALA A 425 14.60 3.10 13.20
N PHE A 426 15.77 3.44 12.64
CA PHE A 426 17.07 3.12 13.19
C PHE A 426 17.50 4.08 14.31
N LEU A 427 17.13 5.36 14.20
CA LEU A 427 17.56 6.42 15.12
C LEU A 427 16.67 6.56 16.37
N ARG A 428 15.58 5.81 16.47
CA ARG A 428 14.67 5.87 17.62
C ARG A 428 15.37 5.32 18.88
N LYS A 429 15.25 6.04 20.00
CA LYS A 429 15.73 5.60 21.31
C LYS A 429 15.00 4.31 21.68
N ARG A 430 15.75 3.24 21.97
CA ARG A 430 15.22 1.97 22.47
C ARG A 430 14.96 2.04 23.97
#